data_AF-A0A7S0E2I3-F1
#
_entry.id   AF-A0A7S0E2I3-F1
#
_cell.length_a   1.000
_cell.length_b   1.000
_cell.length_c   1.000
_cell.angle_alpha   90.00
_cell.angle_beta   90.00
_cell.angle_gamma   90.00
#
_symmetry.space_group_name_H-M   'P 1'
#
loop_
_entity.id
_entity.type
_entity.pdbx_description
1 polymer ?
#
loop_
_entity_poly.entity_id
_entity_poly.type
_entity_poly.pdbx_seq_one_letter_code
_entity_poly.pdbx_strand_id
1 'polypeptide(L)'
;KADPKKWHKVAEQCVGVSEETTTGVHRLYEMEKSGTLLFPAINVNDSCTKSKFDNLYGCRHSLPDSIMRATDVMIAGKVAVICGFGDVGKGCAMAMKAAGARTIVTEIDPICALQACMEGYE
;
A
#
# COMPACT_ATOMS: atom_id res chain seq x y z
N LYS A 1 23.30 -2.46 -32.26
CA LYS A 1 22.07 -1.63 -32.38
C LYS A 1 20.95 -2.31 -31.61
N ALA A 2 20.09 -1.57 -30.92
CA ALA A 2 18.94 -2.15 -30.22
C ALA A 2 17.90 -2.68 -31.25
N ASP A 3 17.29 -3.84 -30.97
CA ASP A 3 16.22 -4.42 -31.79
C ASP A 3 14.91 -3.66 -31.53
N PRO A 4 14.31 -3.01 -32.55
CA PRO A 4 13.06 -2.24 -32.38
C PRO A 4 11.84 -3.12 -32.03
N LYS A 5 11.87 -4.43 -32.30
CA LYS A 5 10.78 -5.37 -31.99
C LYS A 5 10.94 -6.08 -30.65
N LYS A 6 11.99 -5.77 -29.88
CA LYS A 6 12.33 -6.48 -28.64
C LYS A 6 11.11 -6.70 -27.72
N TRP A 7 10.37 -5.64 -27.40
CA TRP A 7 9.27 -5.71 -26.41
C TRP A 7 8.01 -6.40 -26.94
N HIS A 8 7.75 -6.32 -28.25
CA HIS A 8 6.64 -7.05 -28.87
C HIS A 8 6.86 -8.56 -28.75
N LYS A 9 8.09 -9.02 -29.05
CA LYS A 9 8.48 -10.43 -28.90
C LYS A 9 8.40 -10.91 -27.45
N VAL A 10 8.78 -10.06 -26.48
CA VAL A 10 8.68 -10.39 -25.05
C VAL A 10 7.22 -10.50 -24.61
N ALA A 11 6.36 -9.58 -25.03
CA ALA A 11 4.95 -9.59 -24.68
C ALA A 11 4.24 -10.84 -25.24
N GLU A 12 4.53 -11.23 -26.49
CA GLU A 12 4.00 -12.45 -27.12
C GLU A 12 4.40 -13.74 -26.38
N GLN A 13 5.57 -13.76 -25.74
CA GLN A 13 6.06 -14.90 -24.97
C GLN A 13 5.63 -14.88 -23.50
N CYS A 14 5.05 -13.77 -23.02
CA CYS A 14 4.66 -13.60 -21.64
C CYS A 14 3.34 -14.34 -21.37
N VAL A 15 3.38 -15.36 -20.52
CA VAL A 15 2.18 -16.17 -20.17
C VAL A 15 1.29 -15.49 -19.14
N GLY A 16 1.79 -14.47 -18.44
CA GLY A 16 1.01 -13.66 -17.52
C GLY A 16 1.86 -12.92 -16.48
N VAL A 17 1.19 -12.12 -15.66
CA VAL A 17 1.79 -11.36 -14.55
C VAL A 17 1.02 -11.60 -13.25
N SER A 18 1.74 -11.73 -12.14
CA SER A 18 1.16 -11.71 -10.79
C SER A 18 1.50 -10.38 -10.12
N GLU A 19 0.51 -9.53 -9.89
CA GLU A 19 0.74 -8.20 -9.34
C GLU A 19 0.40 -8.16 -7.86
N GLU A 20 1.35 -7.62 -7.08
CA GLU A 20 1.41 -7.74 -5.63
C GLU A 20 0.77 -6.54 -4.93
N THR A 21 0.83 -5.36 -5.54
CA THR A 21 0.52 -4.09 -4.88
C THR A 21 -0.78 -3.46 -5.38
N THR A 22 -1.48 -2.74 -4.49
CA THR A 22 -2.73 -2.04 -4.82
C THR A 22 -2.61 -1.12 -6.04
N THR A 23 -1.51 -0.37 -6.15
CA THR A 23 -1.29 0.55 -7.28
C THR A 23 -1.08 -0.20 -8.60
N GLY A 24 -0.33 -1.31 -8.57
CA GLY A 24 -0.16 -2.14 -9.76
C GLY A 24 -1.48 -2.75 -10.22
N VAL A 25 -2.28 -3.24 -9.28
CA VAL A 25 -3.63 -3.78 -9.56
C VAL A 25 -4.53 -2.73 -10.21
N HIS A 26 -4.51 -1.47 -9.73
CA HIS A 26 -5.29 -0.40 -10.36
C HIS A 26 -4.91 -0.19 -11.83
N ARG A 27 -3.61 -0.21 -12.14
CA ARG A 27 -3.11 -0.09 -13.53
C ARG A 27 -3.52 -1.29 -14.39
N LEU A 28 -3.51 -2.49 -13.83
CA LEU A 28 -4.01 -3.68 -14.53
C LEU A 28 -5.48 -3.52 -14.90
N TYR A 29 -6.32 -3.04 -13.98
CA TYR A 29 -7.73 -2.77 -14.28
C TYR A 29 -7.94 -1.66 -15.31
N GLU A 30 -7.12 -0.60 -15.31
CA GLU A 30 -7.16 0.43 -16.36
C GLU A 30 -6.81 -0.15 -17.75
N MET A 31 -5.76 -0.97 -17.81
CA MET A 31 -5.35 -1.64 -19.05
C MET A 31 -6.38 -2.68 -19.53
N GLU A 32 -7.01 -3.41 -18.62
CA GLU A 32 -8.09 -4.34 -18.92
C GLU A 32 -9.30 -3.58 -19.51
N LYS A 33 -9.76 -2.52 -18.83
CA LYS A 33 -10.89 -1.69 -19.28
C LYS A 33 -10.65 -1.02 -20.63
N SER A 34 -9.41 -0.65 -20.92
CA SER A 34 -9.01 -0.03 -22.20
C SER A 34 -8.64 -1.05 -23.29
N GLY A 35 -8.65 -2.35 -22.99
CA GLY A 35 -8.28 -3.40 -23.93
C GLY A 35 -6.79 -3.42 -24.30
N THR A 36 -5.93 -2.77 -23.51
CA THR A 36 -4.48 -2.70 -23.74
C THR A 36 -3.69 -3.70 -22.91
N LEU A 37 -4.36 -4.52 -22.09
CA LEU A 37 -3.71 -5.58 -21.32
C LEU A 37 -3.29 -6.72 -22.26
N LEU A 38 -1.97 -6.91 -22.41
CA LEU A 38 -1.39 -7.79 -23.44
C LEU A 38 -1.36 -9.27 -23.06
N PHE A 39 -1.48 -9.60 -21.78
CA PHE A 39 -1.40 -10.97 -21.27
C PHE A 39 -2.19 -11.10 -19.95
N PRO A 40 -2.57 -12.32 -19.55
CA PRO A 40 -3.33 -12.55 -18.32
C PRO A 40 -2.65 -11.95 -17.09
N ALA A 41 -3.46 -11.46 -16.15
CA ALA A 41 -2.96 -10.93 -14.90
C ALA A 41 -3.70 -11.54 -13.70
N ILE A 42 -2.95 -11.83 -12.64
CA ILE A 42 -3.49 -12.27 -11.36
C ILE A 42 -3.26 -11.16 -10.33
N ASN A 43 -4.35 -10.67 -9.76
CA ASN A 43 -4.34 -9.79 -8.61
C ASN A 43 -4.01 -10.60 -7.35
N VAL A 44 -2.76 -10.51 -6.90
CA VAL A 44 -2.33 -11.17 -5.67
C VAL A 44 -2.64 -10.30 -4.45
N ASN A 45 -2.60 -8.97 -4.61
CA ASN A 45 -2.84 -8.00 -3.55
C ASN A 45 -4.13 -8.27 -2.77
N ASP A 46 -5.21 -8.56 -3.49
CA ASP A 46 -6.55 -8.69 -2.90
C ASP A 46 -6.82 -10.08 -2.33
N SER A 47 -5.81 -10.96 -2.33
CA SER A 47 -5.84 -12.17 -1.52
C SER A 47 -5.98 -11.79 -0.04
N CYS A 48 -6.90 -12.44 0.69
CA CYS A 48 -7.13 -12.14 2.10
C CYS A 48 -5.85 -12.27 2.95
N THR A 49 -5.01 -13.26 2.65
CA THR A 49 -3.72 -13.50 3.32
C THR A 49 -2.63 -12.51 2.93
N LYS A 50 -2.86 -11.66 1.92
CA LYS A 50 -1.96 -10.59 1.51
C LYS A 50 -2.46 -9.27 2.10
N SER A 51 -3.54 -8.71 1.57
CA SER A 51 -4.03 -7.37 1.94
C SER A 51 -4.25 -7.21 3.45
N LYS A 52 -4.84 -8.20 4.13
CA LYS A 52 -5.15 -8.10 5.58
C LYS A 52 -3.98 -8.44 6.49
N PHE A 53 -2.85 -8.89 5.94
CA PHE A 53 -1.66 -9.24 6.70
C PHE A 53 -0.47 -8.37 6.36
N ASP A 54 -0.03 -8.40 5.10
CA ASP A 54 1.15 -7.68 4.64
C ASP A 54 0.96 -6.16 4.81
N ASN A 55 -0.07 -5.60 4.16
CA ASN A 55 -0.31 -4.16 4.19
C ASN A 55 -0.52 -3.65 5.63
N LEU A 56 -1.21 -4.43 6.46
CA LEU A 56 -1.57 -4.03 7.83
C LEU A 56 -0.42 -4.25 8.82
N TYR A 57 0.00 -5.50 9.01
CA TYR A 57 0.97 -5.87 10.03
C TYR A 57 2.42 -5.67 9.57
N GLY A 58 2.69 -5.81 8.27
CA GLY A 58 3.99 -5.50 7.70
C GLY A 58 4.34 -4.03 7.94
N CYS A 59 3.46 -3.11 7.52
CA CYS A 59 3.65 -1.67 7.75
C CYS A 59 3.65 -1.29 9.23
N ARG A 60 2.88 -2.00 10.07
CA ARG A 60 2.93 -1.79 11.52
C ARG A 60 4.32 -2.03 12.11
N HIS A 61 5.07 -2.98 11.56
CA HIS A 61 6.43 -3.28 12.00
C HIS A 61 7.48 -2.39 11.32
N SER A 62 7.44 -2.31 9.99
CA SER A 62 8.52 -1.72 9.19
C SER A 62 8.54 -0.19 9.21
N LEU A 63 7.39 0.47 9.40
CA LEU A 63 7.32 1.93 9.43
C LEU A 63 8.14 2.53 10.60
N PRO A 64 7.86 2.21 11.88
CA PRO A 64 8.61 2.79 12.98
C PRO A 64 10.08 2.39 12.92
N ASP A 65 10.40 1.15 12.52
CA ASP A 65 11.79 0.68 12.35
C ASP A 65 12.55 1.55 11.35
N SER A 66 11.98 1.83 10.19
CA SER A 66 12.62 2.65 9.16
C SER A 66 12.83 4.10 9.63
N ILE A 67 11.85 4.70 10.31
CA ILE A 67 11.96 6.07 10.83
C ILE A 67 13.04 6.15 11.92
N MET A 68 13.08 5.18 12.84
CA MET A 68 14.10 5.11 13.88
C MET A 68 15.50 4.96 13.28
N ARG A 69 15.69 4.03 12.34
CA ARG A 69 17.00 3.83 11.68
C ARG A 69 17.48 5.07 10.92
N ALA A 70 16.56 5.83 10.33
CA ALA A 70 16.92 6.97 9.50
C ALA A 70 17.15 8.25 10.30
N THR A 71 16.51 8.39 11.48
CA THR A 71 16.44 9.69 12.17
C THR A 71 16.83 9.64 13.64
N ASP A 72 16.80 8.46 14.29
CA ASP A 72 16.97 8.26 15.73
C ASP A 72 16.05 9.17 16.60
N VAL A 73 14.97 9.71 16.01
CA VAL A 73 14.07 10.62 16.70
C VAL A 73 13.12 9.83 17.62
N MET A 74 12.96 10.33 18.84
CA MET A 74 11.92 9.86 19.75
C MET A 74 10.53 10.13 19.16
N ILE A 75 9.78 9.05 18.89
CA ILE A 75 8.42 9.10 18.35
C ILE A 75 7.41 9.53 19.42
N ALA A 76 7.60 9.09 20.67
CA ALA A 76 6.69 9.37 21.76
C ALA A 76 6.52 10.88 21.99
N GLY A 77 5.28 11.32 22.16
CA GLY A 77 4.91 12.74 22.35
C GLY A 77 4.93 13.58 21.08
N LYS A 78 5.39 13.06 19.94
CA LYS A 78 5.33 13.75 18.65
C LYS A 78 3.94 13.66 18.04
N VAL A 79 3.63 14.61 17.15
CA VAL A 79 2.46 14.54 16.29
C VAL A 79 2.83 13.77 15.03
N ALA A 80 2.16 12.65 14.78
CA ALA A 80 2.32 11.87 13.56
C ALA A 80 1.05 12.02 12.71
N VAL A 81 1.18 12.55 11.51
CA VAL A 81 0.07 12.69 10.56
C VAL A 81 0.13 11.53 9.56
N ILE A 82 -0.92 10.71 9.53
CA ILE A 82 -1.08 9.58 8.62
C ILE A 82 -2.06 9.98 7.52
N CYS A 83 -1.55 10.12 6.30
CA CYS A 83 -2.36 10.49 5.14
C CYS A 83 -2.93 9.24 4.46
N GLY A 84 -4.19 8.92 4.76
CA GLY A 84 -4.89 7.72 4.31
C GLY A 84 -4.97 6.64 5.41
N PHE A 85 -6.13 6.00 5.51
CA PHE A 85 -6.56 5.03 6.52
C PHE A 85 -7.13 3.74 5.88
N GLY A 86 -6.59 3.36 4.72
CA GLY A 86 -6.69 2.01 4.17
C GLY A 86 -5.90 0.98 4.99
N ASP A 87 -5.69 -0.24 4.46
CA ASP A 87 -5.00 -1.31 5.20
C ASP A 87 -3.57 -0.92 5.64
N VAL A 88 -2.82 -0.21 4.78
CA VAL A 88 -1.50 0.35 5.12
C VAL A 88 -1.62 1.42 6.21
N GLY A 89 -2.50 2.40 6.00
CA GLY A 89 -2.71 3.51 6.93
C GLY A 89 -3.09 3.08 8.33
N LYS A 90 -3.95 2.06 8.45
CA LYS A 90 -4.30 1.42 9.72
C LYS A 90 -3.08 0.84 10.43
N GLY A 91 -2.23 0.13 9.70
CA GLY A 91 -0.97 -0.42 10.21
C GLY A 91 -0.05 0.67 10.76
N CYS A 92 0.12 1.74 9.97
CA CYS A 92 0.92 2.91 10.31
C CYS A 92 0.40 3.64 11.56
N ALA A 93 -0.92 3.90 11.62
CA ALA A 93 -1.53 4.60 12.74
C ALA A 93 -1.44 3.80 14.04
N MET A 94 -1.71 2.48 13.98
CA MET A 94 -1.52 1.59 15.13
C MET A 94 -0.07 1.59 15.64
N ALA A 95 0.90 1.57 14.74
CA ALA A 95 2.31 1.60 15.11
C ALA A 95 2.71 2.92 15.79
N MET A 96 2.29 4.05 15.22
CA MET A 96 2.62 5.37 15.77
C MET A 96 1.97 5.60 17.13
N LYS A 97 0.70 5.21 17.28
CA LYS A 97 0.00 5.26 18.59
C LYS A 97 0.66 4.35 19.62
N ALA A 98 1.04 3.12 19.24
CA ALA A 98 1.75 2.21 20.13
C ALA A 98 3.15 2.71 20.54
N ALA A 99 3.82 3.48 19.65
CA ALA A 99 5.08 4.15 19.95
C ALA A 99 4.91 5.45 20.76
N GLY A 100 3.68 5.79 21.17
CA GLY A 100 3.38 6.95 22.03
C GLY A 100 3.20 8.28 21.27
N ALA A 101 3.07 8.27 19.95
CA ALA A 101 2.76 9.48 19.19
C ALA A 101 1.29 9.88 19.30
N ARG A 102 1.02 11.20 19.28
CA ARG A 102 -0.32 11.72 19.00
C ARG A 102 -0.57 11.58 17.50
N THR A 103 -1.40 10.61 17.14
CA THR A 103 -1.64 10.23 15.75
C THR A 103 -2.88 10.93 15.21
N ILE A 104 -2.73 11.62 14.09
CA ILE A 104 -3.79 12.34 13.35
C ILE A 104 -3.94 11.64 12.00
N VAL A 105 -5.17 11.48 11.51
CA VAL A 105 -5.47 10.82 10.23
C VAL A 105 -6.15 11.81 9.29
N THR A 106 -5.73 11.82 8.03
CA THR A 106 -6.49 12.49 6.96
C THR A 106 -7.08 11.46 6.02
N GLU A 107 -8.36 11.58 5.69
CA GLU A 107 -9.04 10.65 4.78
C GLU A 107 -10.01 11.37 3.86
N ILE A 108 -10.12 10.84 2.63
CA ILE A 108 -11.11 11.23 1.63
C ILE A 108 -12.32 10.29 1.64
N ASP A 109 -12.15 9.04 2.07
CA ASP A 109 -13.25 8.08 2.19
C ASP A 109 -13.92 8.25 3.57
N PRO A 110 -15.21 8.62 3.63
CA PRO A 110 -15.90 8.86 4.90
C PRO A 110 -16.02 7.59 5.76
N ILE A 111 -16.00 6.40 5.17
CA ILE A 111 -16.05 5.13 5.90
C ILE A 111 -14.71 4.93 6.62
N CYS A 112 -13.60 5.13 5.91
CA CYS A 112 -12.26 5.02 6.49
C CYS A 112 -12.01 6.11 7.54
N ALA A 113 -12.47 7.34 7.28
CA ALA A 113 -12.41 8.42 8.27
C ALA A 113 -13.18 8.06 9.55
N LEU A 114 -14.39 7.52 9.42
CA LEU A 114 -15.17 7.10 10.59
C LEU A 114 -14.49 5.97 11.36
N GLN A 115 -13.87 5.00 10.67
CA GLN A 115 -13.07 3.95 11.31
C GLN A 115 -11.91 4.55 12.12
N ALA A 116 -11.21 5.54 11.59
CA ALA A 116 -10.13 6.22 12.30
C ALA A 116 -10.63 6.90 13.59
N CYS A 117 -11.77 7.61 13.52
CA CYS A 117 -12.40 8.22 14.68
C CYS A 117 -12.78 7.18 15.75
N MET A 118 -13.34 6.03 15.34
CA MET A 118 -13.71 4.94 16.25
C MET A 118 -12.51 4.29 16.95
N GLU A 119 -11.34 4.32 16.33
CA GLU A 119 -10.07 3.86 16.93
C GLU A 119 -9.40 4.94 17.80
N GLY A 120 -9.99 6.14 17.90
CA GLY A 120 -9.54 7.24 18.74
C GLY A 120 -8.37 8.02 18.14
N TYR A 121 -8.37 8.20 16.83
CA TYR A 121 -7.51 9.16 16.13
C TYR A 121 -8.26 10.47 15.89
N GLU A 122 -7.52 11.58 15.88
CA GLU A 122 -8.01 12.90 15.43
C GLU A 122 -8.03 12.97 13.90
#